data_AF-A0A2V9BWH0-F1
#
_entry.id   AF-A0A2V9BWH0-F1
#
_cell.length_a   1.000
_cell.length_b   1.000
_cell.length_c   1.000
_cell.angle_alpha   90.00
_cell.angle_beta   90.00
_cell.angle_gamma   90.00
#
_symmetry.space_group_name_H-M   'P 1'
#
loop_
_entity.id
_entity.type
_entity.pdbx_description
1 polymer ?
#
loop_
_entity_poly.entity_id
_entity_poly.type
_entity_poly.pdbx_seq_one_letter_code
_entity_poly.pdbx_strand_id
1 'polypeptide(L)'
;MERLRHIHGAGPYPRDEMNYHEWKARLPARGRKAAPELMLHASRDLFYAILFSTLPWLRWEGAWTAALLAVIAAEIVLTLWDFVIEIAVRRELGDVYAGERVTHALMGILYGAMLAMLVPTLLNWWQRPTGLLFETAPIPYWTRVALTAMGVGVILSGTRDLYAALGLPGGAWPWKTGQSRAG
;
A
#
# COMPACT_ATOMS: atom_id res chain seq x y z
N MET A 1 -6.46 -35.43 -41.60
CA MET A 1 -7.29 -35.31 -40.38
C MET A 1 -6.35 -35.09 -39.21
N GLU A 2 -5.84 -33.87 -39.08
CA GLU A 2 -4.83 -33.50 -38.09
C GLU A 2 -5.12 -32.06 -37.66
N ARG A 3 -5.89 -31.90 -36.59
CA ARG A 3 -6.03 -30.65 -35.83
C ARG A 3 -6.87 -30.92 -34.58
N LEU A 4 -6.55 -30.16 -33.53
CA LEU A 4 -7.26 -30.04 -32.24
C LEU A 4 -6.71 -30.89 -31.08
N ARG A 5 -5.46 -30.62 -30.70
CA ARG A 5 -5.05 -30.68 -29.29
C ARG A 5 -4.48 -29.33 -28.88
N HIS A 6 -5.34 -28.44 -28.40
CA HIS A 6 -4.94 -27.33 -27.56
C HIS A 6 -6.15 -26.87 -26.78
N ILE A 7 -5.95 -26.67 -25.46
CA ILE A 7 -6.82 -26.10 -24.43
C ILE A 7 -7.53 -27.11 -23.51
N HIS A 8 -6.87 -27.46 -22.41
CA HIS A 8 -7.44 -27.45 -21.06
C HIS A 8 -6.30 -27.44 -20.03
N GLY A 9 -6.04 -26.26 -19.48
CA GLY A 9 -5.10 -26.01 -18.39
C GLY A 9 -5.68 -24.99 -17.42
N ALA A 10 -6.94 -25.19 -17.03
CA ALA A 10 -7.57 -24.40 -15.97
C ALA A 10 -7.16 -25.00 -14.62
N GLY A 11 -6.21 -24.36 -13.93
CA GLY A 11 -5.93 -24.62 -12.52
C GLY A 11 -6.80 -23.73 -11.63
N PRO A 12 -7.32 -24.23 -10.48
CA PRO A 12 -8.12 -23.44 -9.56
C PRO A 12 -7.18 -22.68 -8.62
N TYR A 13 -7.20 -21.34 -8.64
CA TYR A 13 -6.61 -20.59 -7.54
C TYR A 13 -7.31 -19.23 -7.39
N PRO A 14 -8.08 -19.01 -6.31
CA PRO A 14 -8.24 -17.67 -5.77
C PRO A 14 -6.90 -17.30 -5.12
N ARG A 15 -6.19 -16.31 -5.65
CA ARG A 15 -4.96 -15.81 -5.04
C ARG A 15 -5.00 -14.30 -4.94
N ASP A 16 -5.11 -13.89 -3.70
CA ASP A 16 -5.00 -12.52 -3.23
C ASP A 16 -3.68 -11.88 -3.69
N GLU A 17 -3.71 -10.56 -3.85
CA GLU A 17 -2.75 -9.69 -4.53
C GLU A 17 -1.28 -9.93 -4.13
N MET A 18 -1.04 -10.29 -2.87
CA MET A 18 0.30 -10.60 -2.34
C MET A 18 0.99 -11.76 -3.09
N ASN A 19 0.22 -12.75 -3.54
CA ASN A 19 0.76 -13.94 -4.20
C ASN A 19 1.07 -13.72 -5.69
N TYR A 20 0.62 -12.62 -6.31
CA TYR A 20 0.91 -12.35 -7.73
C TYR A 20 2.11 -11.40 -7.88
N HIS A 21 2.21 -10.36 -7.03
CA HIS A 21 3.33 -9.42 -7.02
C HIS A 21 4.66 -10.08 -6.67
N GLU A 22 4.69 -10.95 -5.67
CA GLU A 22 5.93 -11.62 -5.26
C GLU A 22 6.30 -12.82 -6.16
N TRP A 23 5.33 -13.67 -6.51
CA TRP A 23 5.62 -14.96 -7.16
C TRP A 23 5.62 -14.92 -8.69
N LYS A 24 4.89 -14.00 -9.33
CA LYS A 24 4.83 -13.92 -10.81
C LYS A 24 5.62 -12.75 -11.38
N ALA A 25 5.61 -11.58 -10.74
CA ALA A 25 6.26 -10.38 -11.28
C ALA A 25 7.75 -10.24 -10.90
N ARG A 26 8.21 -10.88 -9.81
CA ARG A 26 9.60 -10.82 -9.31
C ARG A 26 10.17 -9.40 -9.28
N LEU A 27 9.35 -8.44 -8.85
CA LEU A 27 9.71 -7.01 -8.83
C LEU A 27 11.01 -6.71 -8.06
N PRO A 28 11.32 -7.37 -6.92
CA PRO A 28 12.61 -7.20 -6.24
C PRO A 28 13.81 -7.67 -7.07
N ALA A 29 13.61 -8.55 -8.06
CA ALA A 29 14.66 -9.11 -8.91
C ALA A 29 14.81 -8.39 -10.27
N ARG A 30 14.00 -7.37 -10.56
CA ARG A 30 14.02 -6.60 -11.83
C ARG A 30 14.93 -5.36 -11.81
N GLY A 31 15.62 -5.10 -10.70
CA GLY A 31 16.63 -4.04 -10.60
C GLY A 31 16.06 -2.63 -10.81
N ARG A 32 16.85 -1.72 -11.39
CA ARG A 32 16.59 -0.27 -11.53
C ARG A 32 15.22 0.14 -12.10
N LYS A 33 14.55 -0.74 -12.87
CA LYS A 33 13.23 -0.46 -13.46
C LYS A 33 12.08 -0.51 -12.44
N ALA A 34 12.25 -1.23 -11.32
CA ALA A 34 11.26 -1.33 -10.25
C ALA A 34 11.51 -0.32 -9.10
N ALA A 35 12.62 0.42 -9.12
CA ALA A 35 12.98 1.33 -8.04
C ALA A 35 11.98 2.50 -7.84
N PRO A 36 11.44 3.14 -8.89
CA PRO A 36 10.42 4.17 -8.71
C PRO A 36 9.11 3.64 -8.12
N GLU A 37 8.69 2.43 -8.53
CA GLU A 37 7.51 1.73 -7.98
C GLU A 37 7.72 1.34 -6.52
N LEU A 38 8.91 0.81 -6.18
CA LEU A 38 9.27 0.48 -4.79
C LEU A 38 9.38 1.73 -3.89
N MET A 39 9.89 2.85 -4.39
CA MET A 39 9.91 4.11 -3.62
C MET A 39 8.51 4.68 -3.43
N LEU A 40 7.63 4.55 -4.43
CA LEU A 40 6.22 4.95 -4.31
C LEU A 40 5.52 4.09 -3.24
N HIS A 41 5.73 2.78 -3.25
CA HIS A 41 5.19 1.86 -2.25
C HIS A 41 5.73 2.14 -0.85
N ALA A 42 7.05 2.30 -0.70
CA ALA A 42 7.67 2.65 0.58
C ALA A 42 7.15 4.00 1.13
N SER A 43 6.89 4.97 0.25
CA SER A 43 6.31 6.26 0.64
C SER A 43 4.87 6.10 1.12
N ARG A 44 4.05 5.31 0.40
CA ARG A 44 2.67 5.02 0.80
C ARG A 44 2.63 4.27 2.14
N ASP A 45 3.51 3.30 2.31
CA ASP A 45 3.66 2.53 3.54
C ASP A 45 4.02 3.43 4.72
N LEU A 46 4.87 4.45 4.52
CA LEU A 46 5.18 5.42 5.58
C LEU A 46 3.91 6.18 6.04
N PHE A 47 3.07 6.65 5.12
CA PHE A 47 1.84 7.36 5.50
C PHE A 47 0.84 6.43 6.20
N TYR A 48 0.65 5.20 5.72
CA TYR A 48 -0.20 4.22 6.41
C TYR A 48 0.35 3.84 7.78
N ALA A 49 1.67 3.73 7.93
CA ALA A 49 2.31 3.50 9.22
C ALA A 49 1.96 4.62 10.21
N ILE A 50 2.06 5.89 9.79
CA ILE A 50 1.66 7.04 10.61
C ILE A 50 0.17 6.93 10.98
N LEU A 51 -0.72 6.74 10.01
CA LEU A 51 -2.17 6.72 10.24
C LEU A 51 -2.59 5.58 11.19
N PHE A 52 -2.16 4.35 10.91
CA PHE A 52 -2.54 3.17 11.69
C PHE A 52 -1.93 3.12 13.09
N SER A 53 -0.74 3.69 13.28
CA SER A 53 -0.09 3.72 14.59
C SER A 53 -0.52 4.91 15.45
N THR A 54 -1.11 5.96 14.89
CA THR A 54 -1.42 7.18 15.64
C THR A 54 -2.90 7.46 15.80
N LEU A 55 -3.74 7.32 14.76
CA LEU A 55 -5.19 7.59 14.86
C LEU A 55 -5.92 6.82 15.99
N PRO A 56 -5.62 5.54 16.28
CA PRO A 56 -6.31 4.85 17.37
C PRO A 56 -5.89 5.30 18.78
N TRP A 57 -4.81 6.08 18.92
CA TRP A 57 -4.17 6.39 20.20
C TRP A 57 -4.01 7.88 20.49
N LEU A 58 -4.02 8.72 19.46
CA LEU A 58 -3.70 10.14 19.56
C LEU A 58 -4.84 11.01 19.05
N ARG A 59 -5.03 12.14 19.74
CA ARG A 59 -5.83 13.27 19.27
C ARG A 59 -4.91 14.32 18.67
N TRP A 60 -5.17 14.66 17.41
CA TRP A 60 -4.38 15.61 16.63
C TRP A 60 -5.08 16.96 16.63
N GLU A 61 -4.88 17.80 17.66
CA GLU A 61 -5.62 19.06 17.87
C GLU A 61 -4.90 20.28 17.31
N GLY A 62 -5.68 21.27 16.85
CA GLY A 62 -5.19 22.54 16.32
C GLY A 62 -4.27 22.34 15.11
N ALA A 63 -3.04 22.86 15.19
CA ALA A 63 -2.07 22.74 14.08
C ALA A 63 -1.74 21.28 13.73
N TRP A 64 -1.83 20.36 14.69
CA TRP A 64 -1.65 18.93 14.43
C TRP A 64 -2.77 18.36 13.55
N THR A 65 -3.99 18.88 13.64
CA THR A 65 -5.07 18.51 12.70
C THR A 65 -4.68 18.87 11.26
N ALA A 66 -4.06 20.03 11.03
CA ALA A 66 -3.55 20.40 9.71
C ALA A 66 -2.45 19.45 9.21
N ALA A 67 -1.52 19.07 10.09
CA ALA A 67 -0.49 18.08 9.74
C ALA A 67 -1.10 16.72 9.36
N LEU A 68 -2.10 16.25 10.11
CA LEU A 68 -2.82 15.02 9.80
C LEU A 68 -3.57 15.12 8.47
N LEU A 69 -4.23 16.25 8.19
CA LEU A 69 -4.88 16.50 6.89
C LEU A 69 -3.87 16.48 5.75
N ALA A 70 -2.67 17.04 5.94
CA ALA A 70 -1.60 16.98 4.95
C ALA A 70 -1.13 15.54 4.70
N VAL A 71 -1.01 14.72 5.76
CA VAL A 71 -0.71 13.28 5.65
C VAL A 71 -1.78 12.54 4.84
N ILE A 72 -3.05 12.75 5.16
CA ILE A 72 -4.18 12.11 4.43
C ILE A 72 -4.19 12.57 2.96
N ALA A 73 -4.03 13.88 2.71
CA ALA A 73 -4.02 14.41 1.35
C ALA A 73 -2.82 13.86 0.53
N ALA A 74 -1.64 13.79 1.12
CA ALA A 74 -0.46 13.23 0.49
C ALA A 74 -0.67 11.74 0.16
N GLU A 75 -1.22 10.95 1.08
CA GLU A 75 -1.56 9.56 0.86
C GLU A 75 -2.54 9.40 -0.31
N ILE A 76 -3.62 10.18 -0.35
CA ILE A 76 -4.60 10.14 -1.45
C ILE A 76 -3.92 10.46 -2.79
N VAL A 77 -3.09 11.50 -2.83
CA VAL A 77 -2.37 11.88 -4.05
C VAL A 77 -1.44 10.75 -4.51
N LEU A 78 -0.70 10.11 -3.59
CA LEU A 78 0.17 8.99 -3.93
C LEU A 78 -0.62 7.77 -4.41
N THR A 79 -1.75 7.46 -3.78
CA THR A 79 -2.63 6.37 -4.19
C THR A 79 -3.23 6.62 -5.58
N LEU A 80 -3.64 7.85 -5.88
CA LEU A 80 -4.09 8.22 -7.23
C LEU A 80 -2.95 8.17 -8.26
N TRP A 81 -1.76 8.63 -7.86
CA TRP A 81 -0.57 8.58 -8.70
C TRP A 81 -0.16 7.13 -9.02
N ASP A 82 -0.33 6.22 -8.08
CA ASP A 82 -0.11 4.78 -8.25
C ASP A 82 -0.93 4.24 -9.42
N PHE A 83 -2.24 4.55 -9.48
CA PHE A 83 -3.08 4.16 -10.62
C PHE A 83 -2.58 4.71 -11.96
N VAL A 84 -2.08 5.95 -11.98
CA VAL A 84 -1.53 6.56 -13.21
C VAL A 84 -0.28 5.84 -13.66
N ILE A 85 0.65 5.57 -12.75
CA ILE A 85 1.89 4.84 -13.04
C ILE A 85 1.60 3.40 -13.44
N GLU A 86 0.67 2.74 -12.77
CA GLU A 86 0.26 1.38 -13.07
C GLU A 86 -0.26 1.27 -14.50
N ILE A 87 -1.14 2.18 -14.94
CA ILE A 87 -1.66 2.21 -16.31
C ILE A 87 -0.54 2.48 -17.32
N ALA A 88 0.39 3.40 -17.01
CA ALA A 88 1.48 3.76 -17.91
C ALA A 88 2.49 2.62 -18.10
N VAL A 89 2.84 1.90 -17.02
CA VAL A 89 3.87 0.86 -17.02
C VAL A 89 3.31 -0.51 -17.43
N ARG A 90 2.07 -0.86 -17.04
CA ARG A 90 1.50 -2.18 -17.32
C ARG A 90 0.82 -2.30 -18.69
N ARG A 91 0.66 -1.19 -19.42
CA ARG A 91 0.23 -1.20 -20.84
C ARG A 91 1.09 -2.12 -21.71
N GLU A 92 2.36 -2.30 -21.35
CA GLU A 92 3.32 -3.18 -22.05
C GLU A 92 3.23 -4.67 -21.64
N LEU A 93 2.54 -5.01 -20.54
CA LEU A 93 2.54 -6.36 -19.94
C LEU A 93 1.23 -7.15 -20.13
N GLY A 94 0.22 -6.55 -20.77
CA GLY A 94 -1.13 -7.11 -20.89
C GLY A 94 -2.00 -6.72 -19.70
N ASP A 95 -3.26 -6.38 -20.00
CA ASP A 95 -4.20 -5.70 -19.10
C ASP A 95 -4.27 -6.31 -17.68
N VAL A 96 -4.36 -5.41 -16.69
CA VAL A 96 -4.42 -5.72 -15.25
C VAL A 96 -5.65 -6.61 -14.99
N TYR A 97 -5.46 -7.68 -14.22
CA TYR A 97 -6.50 -8.67 -13.97
C TYR A 97 -7.76 -7.99 -13.39
N ALA A 98 -8.95 -8.31 -13.91
CA ALA A 98 -10.20 -7.67 -13.49
C ALA A 98 -10.47 -7.71 -11.97
N GLY A 99 -9.94 -8.73 -11.27
CA GLY A 99 -10.03 -8.85 -9.81
C GLY A 99 -9.31 -7.72 -9.04
N GLU A 100 -8.11 -7.33 -9.48
CA GLU A 100 -7.28 -6.29 -8.83
C GLU A 100 -7.96 -4.91 -8.93
N ARG A 101 -8.70 -4.66 -10.01
CA ARG A 101 -9.48 -3.42 -10.14
C ARG A 101 -10.67 -3.38 -9.19
N VAL A 102 -11.32 -4.51 -8.97
CA VAL A 102 -12.49 -4.60 -8.08
C VAL A 102 -12.06 -4.43 -6.62
N THR A 103 -10.96 -5.06 -6.21
CA THR A 103 -10.40 -4.91 -4.86
C THR A 103 -9.94 -3.48 -4.60
N HIS A 104 -9.20 -2.85 -5.53
CA HIS A 104 -8.83 -1.43 -5.39
C HIS A 104 -10.05 -0.52 -5.32
N ALA A 105 -11.06 -0.73 -6.16
CA ALA A 105 -12.29 0.04 -6.10
C ALA A 105 -13.02 -0.13 -4.76
N LEU A 106 -13.11 -1.36 -4.25
CA LEU A 106 -13.73 -1.65 -2.95
C LEU A 106 -12.95 -1.00 -1.80
N MET A 107 -11.63 -1.11 -1.81
CA MET A 107 -10.75 -0.46 -0.83
C MET A 107 -10.90 1.06 -0.88
N GLY A 108 -10.97 1.67 -2.07
CA GLY A 108 -11.22 3.10 -2.24
C GLY A 108 -12.57 3.55 -1.67
N ILE A 109 -13.63 2.76 -1.86
CA ILE A 109 -14.97 3.04 -1.30
C ILE A 109 -14.93 2.95 0.23
N LEU A 110 -14.36 1.87 0.79
CA LEU A 110 -14.26 1.67 2.24
C LEU A 110 -13.42 2.76 2.89
N TYR A 111 -12.31 3.13 2.26
CA TYR A 111 -11.45 4.22 2.72
C TYR A 111 -12.15 5.57 2.67
N GLY A 112 -12.85 5.87 1.57
CA GLY A 112 -13.64 7.10 1.45
C GLY A 112 -14.75 7.18 2.50
N ALA A 113 -15.44 6.08 2.79
CA ALA A 113 -16.42 6.01 3.87
C ALA A 113 -15.79 6.25 5.24
N MET A 114 -14.64 5.63 5.52
CA MET A 114 -13.87 5.85 6.74
C MET A 114 -13.47 7.32 6.90
N LEU A 115 -12.95 7.96 5.84
CA LEU A 115 -12.59 9.38 5.86
C LEU A 115 -13.82 10.27 6.10
N ALA A 116 -14.95 9.98 5.47
CA ALA A 116 -16.20 10.72 5.71
C ALA A 116 -16.65 10.63 7.18
N MET A 117 -16.50 9.46 7.81
CA MET A 117 -16.76 9.27 9.25
C MET A 117 -15.74 9.99 10.13
N LEU A 118 -14.52 10.24 9.63
CA LEU A 118 -13.47 10.96 10.35
C LEU A 118 -13.65 12.48 10.31
N VAL A 119 -14.36 13.03 9.30
CA VAL A 119 -14.55 14.49 9.12
C VAL A 119 -15.07 15.21 10.37
N PRO A 120 -16.15 14.75 11.06
CA PRO A 120 -16.63 15.44 12.25
C PRO A 120 -15.59 15.51 13.37
N THR A 121 -14.77 14.46 13.52
CA THR A 121 -13.66 14.41 14.48
C THR A 121 -12.58 15.42 14.12
N LEU A 122 -12.21 15.53 12.84
CA LEU A 122 -11.23 16.51 12.37
C LEU A 122 -11.72 17.94 12.58
N LEU A 123 -12.99 18.22 12.29
CA LEU A 123 -13.60 19.53 12.55
C LEU A 123 -13.58 19.87 14.05
N ASN A 124 -13.86 18.88 14.91
CA ASN A 124 -13.78 19.08 16.36
C ASN A 124 -12.33 19.36 16.82
N TRP A 125 -11.35 18.59 16.34
CA TRP A 125 -9.95 18.77 16.70
C TRP A 125 -9.36 20.08 16.19
N TRP A 126 -9.79 20.54 15.01
CA TRP A 126 -9.37 21.83 14.44
C TRP A 126 -9.70 23.02 15.33
N GLN A 127 -10.83 22.96 16.05
CA GLN A 127 -11.30 24.04 16.93
C GLN A 127 -10.62 24.04 18.30
N ARG A 128 -9.80 23.03 18.62
CA ARG A 128 -9.13 22.89 19.91
C ARG A 128 -7.74 23.54 19.89
N PRO A 129 -7.18 23.91 21.06
CA PRO A 129 -5.80 24.35 21.16
C PRO A 129 -4.83 23.32 20.57
N THR A 130 -3.70 23.78 20.04
CA THR A 130 -2.73 22.88 19.43
C THR A 130 -2.17 21.91 20.45
N GLY A 131 -2.38 20.62 20.22
CA GLY A 131 -1.94 19.56 21.13
C GLY A 131 -1.96 18.20 20.45
N LEU A 132 -0.95 17.39 20.77
CA LEU A 132 -0.93 15.97 20.41
C LEU A 132 -1.08 15.17 21.70
N LEU A 133 -2.30 14.71 21.96
CA LEU A 133 -2.68 14.13 23.24
C LEU A 133 -2.90 12.63 23.11
N PHE A 134 -2.43 11.87 24.08
CA PHE A 134 -2.71 10.44 24.14
C PHE A 134 -4.14 10.21 24.65
N GLU A 135 -5.03 9.83 23.74
CA GLU A 135 -6.41 9.52 24.02
C GLU A 135 -6.91 8.53 22.97
N THR A 136 -7.41 7.40 23.45
CA THR A 136 -7.80 6.31 22.57
C THR A 136 -9.06 6.65 21.81
N ALA A 137 -9.09 6.32 20.51
CA ALA A 137 -10.30 6.44 19.70
C ALA A 137 -11.46 5.63 20.31
N PRO A 138 -12.72 6.12 20.20
CA PRO A 138 -13.92 5.48 20.76
C PRO A 138 -14.38 4.28 19.93
N ILE A 139 -13.46 3.34 19.70
CA ILE A 139 -13.63 2.10 18.93
C ILE A 139 -13.30 0.89 19.81
N PRO A 140 -13.78 -0.32 19.46
CA PRO A 140 -13.48 -1.52 20.21
C PRO A 140 -11.96 -1.72 20.40
N TYR A 141 -11.57 -2.26 21.56
CA TYR A 141 -10.16 -2.48 21.91
C TYR A 141 -9.43 -3.33 20.87
N TRP A 142 -10.07 -4.41 20.41
CA TRP A 142 -9.50 -5.30 19.40
C TRP A 142 -9.21 -4.56 18.08
N THR A 143 -10.02 -3.57 17.71
CA THR A 143 -9.82 -2.78 16.49
C THR A 143 -8.59 -1.89 16.62
N ARG A 144 -8.36 -1.29 17.80
CA ARG A 144 -7.13 -0.51 18.08
C ARG A 144 -5.89 -1.38 17.97
N VAL A 145 -5.94 -2.59 18.56
CA VAL A 145 -4.85 -3.55 18.48
C VAL A 145 -4.62 -4.01 17.03
N ALA A 146 -5.68 -4.33 16.29
CA ALA A 146 -5.60 -4.72 14.89
C ALA A 146 -4.97 -3.62 14.02
N LEU A 147 -5.41 -2.36 14.18
CA LEU A 147 -4.81 -1.22 13.48
C LEU A 147 -3.34 -1.04 13.86
N THR A 148 -2.98 -1.19 15.13
CA THR A 148 -1.58 -1.10 15.56
C THR A 148 -0.73 -2.21 14.94
N ALA A 149 -1.25 -3.44 14.90
CA ALA A 149 -0.59 -4.58 14.28
C ALA A 149 -0.43 -4.38 12.75
N MET A 150 -1.43 -3.80 12.08
CA MET A 150 -1.33 -3.38 10.69
C MET A 150 -0.25 -2.32 10.51
N GLY A 151 -0.20 -1.31 11.39
CA GLY A 151 0.86 -0.29 11.39
C GLY A 151 2.25 -0.89 11.51
N VAL A 152 2.46 -1.85 12.41
CA VAL A 152 3.72 -2.60 12.51
C VAL A 152 4.03 -3.37 11.23
N GLY A 153 3.05 -4.09 10.68
CA GLY A 153 3.20 -4.84 9.43
C GLY A 153 3.62 -3.96 8.26
N VAL A 154 3.00 -2.79 8.13
CA VAL A 154 3.31 -1.81 7.08
C VAL A 154 4.72 -1.20 7.29
N ILE A 155 5.13 -0.89 8.52
CA ILE A 155 6.50 -0.42 8.80
C ILE A 155 7.53 -1.47 8.35
N LEU A 156 7.30 -2.74 8.68
CA LEU A 156 8.18 -3.83 8.28
C LEU A 156 8.23 -3.98 6.76
N SER A 157 7.08 -3.91 6.09
CA SER A 157 6.96 -3.97 4.63
C SER A 157 7.68 -2.79 3.96
N GLY A 158 7.36 -1.55 4.35
CA GLY A 158 7.96 -0.35 3.77
C GLY A 158 9.46 -0.25 4.02
N THR A 159 9.95 -0.72 5.17
CA THR A 159 11.40 -0.80 5.44
C THR A 159 12.08 -1.79 4.50
N ARG A 160 11.46 -2.95 4.25
CA ARG A 160 11.96 -3.94 3.29
C ARG A 160 11.98 -3.36 1.87
N ASP A 161 10.91 -2.70 1.45
CA ASP A 161 10.81 -2.12 0.11
C ASP A 161 11.81 -0.99 -0.10
N LEU A 162 12.01 -0.13 0.89
CA LEU A 162 13.07 0.88 0.88
C LEU A 162 14.46 0.24 0.80
N TYR A 163 14.70 -0.82 1.59
CA TYR A 163 15.97 -1.55 1.57
C TYR A 163 16.27 -2.17 0.19
N ALA A 164 15.23 -2.70 -0.47
CA ALA A 164 15.31 -3.22 -1.84
C ALA A 164 15.53 -2.10 -2.87
N ALA A 165 14.82 -0.97 -2.75
CA ALA A 165 14.94 0.19 -3.64
C ALA A 165 16.34 0.82 -3.59
N LEU A 166 16.96 0.84 -2.40
CA LEU A 166 18.32 1.34 -2.19
C LEU A 166 19.41 0.37 -2.69
N GLY A 167 19.05 -0.83 -3.16
CA GLY A 167 19.99 -1.81 -3.70
C GLY A 167 20.94 -2.39 -2.66
N LEU A 168 20.54 -2.38 -1.38
CA LEU A 168 21.37 -2.89 -0.28
C LEU A 168 21.55 -4.42 -0.36
N PRO A 169 22.69 -4.95 0.10
CA PRO A 169 22.99 -6.38 -0.02
C PRO A 169 21.93 -7.23 0.71
N GLY A 170 21.31 -8.16 -0.02
CA GLY A 170 20.21 -8.98 0.51
C GLY A 170 18.81 -8.41 0.32
N GLY A 171 18.65 -7.18 -0.21
CA GLY A 171 17.34 -6.56 -0.45
C GLY A 171 16.46 -7.25 -1.49
N ALA A 172 17.02 -8.17 -2.28
CA ALA A 172 16.24 -9.01 -3.19
C ALA A 172 15.63 -10.26 -2.51
N TRP A 173 16.01 -10.57 -1.27
CA TRP A 173 15.58 -11.78 -0.56
C TRP A 173 14.04 -11.85 -0.42
N PRO A 174 13.41 -13.02 -0.62
CA PRO A 174 13.99 -14.37 -0.80
C PRO A 174 14.46 -14.69 -2.24
N TRP A 175 14.38 -13.73 -3.16
CA TRP A 175 14.67 -13.93 -4.58
C TRP A 175 16.14 -13.63 -4.90
N LYS A 176 16.74 -14.43 -5.79
CA LYS A 176 18.06 -14.10 -6.35
C LYS A 176 17.87 -13.02 -7.41
N THR A 177 18.68 -11.95 -7.37
CA THR A 177 18.77 -11.00 -8.48
C THR A 177 19.11 -11.79 -9.74
N GLY A 178 18.29 -11.66 -10.78
CA GLY A 178 18.63 -12.26 -12.05
C GLY A 178 19.91 -11.60 -12.53
N GLN A 179 21.03 -12.33 -12.53
CA GLN A 179 22.17 -11.99 -13.37
C GLN A 179 21.60 -11.73 -14.76
N SER A 180 21.70 -10.48 -15.22
CA SER A 180 21.60 -10.16 -16.63
C SER A 180 22.50 -11.16 -17.34
N ARG A 181 21.90 -12.06 -18.13
CA ARG A 181 22.63 -12.89 -19.06
C ARG A 181 23.37 -11.94 -19.98
N ALA A 182 24.66 -11.75 -19.73
CA ALA A 182 25.61 -11.43 -20.78
C ALA A 182 25.72 -12.69 -21.63
N GLY A 183 25.33 -12.57 -22.89
CA GLY A 183 25.26 -13.61 -23.90
C GLY A 183 24.54 -13.07 -25.11
#